data_AF-A0A9D7PT43-F1
#
_entry.id   AF-A0A9D7PT43-F1
#
_cell.length_a   1.000
_cell.length_b   1.000
_cell.length_c   1.000
_cell.angle_alpha   90.00
_cell.angle_beta   90.00
_cell.angle_gamma   90.00
#
_symmetry.space_group_name_H-M   'P 1'
#
loop_
_entity.id
_entity.type
_entity.pdbx_description
1 polymer ?
#
loop_
_entity_poly.entity_id
_entity_poly.type
_entity_poly.pdbx_seq_one_letter_code
_entity_poly.pdbx_strand_id
1 'polypeptide(L)'
;MNLKSGPFVSTKFSKIVHKKGFYFEKIWFLILAYFGRIRDLWNIRKYDIVYIHLWVTPIGPPLFEFLFCAFAKKVIYDIDDLIFLKGTKSAANRIVNFIKGRRKPVYLMKKANHVITCTPYLDAFVKRYNQKTTDISSTVNTDDYVPKNNYDFAGGQMIIGWSGSHSTSKYVYLLKDVFWELKIRG
;
A
#
# COMPACT_ATOMS: atom_id res chain seq x y z
N MET A 1 -5.98 -7.10 -24.77
CA MET A 1 -6.32 -7.35 -23.35
C MET A 1 -7.14 -6.18 -22.85
N ASN A 2 -8.42 -6.37 -22.51
CA ASN A 2 -9.29 -5.30 -22.02
C ASN A 2 -9.12 -5.14 -20.51
N LEU A 3 -8.42 -4.09 -20.08
CA LEU A 3 -8.16 -3.80 -18.67
C LEU A 3 -9.03 -2.64 -18.22
N LYS A 4 -9.71 -2.80 -17.09
CA LYS A 4 -10.54 -1.74 -16.49
C LYS A 4 -10.10 -1.50 -15.06
N SER A 5 -9.68 -0.27 -14.77
CA SER A 5 -9.37 0.17 -13.41
C SER A 5 -10.59 0.83 -12.76
N GLY A 6 -10.73 0.61 -11.46
CA GLY A 6 -11.74 1.24 -10.63
C GLY A 6 -11.15 1.59 -9.27
N PRO A 7 -10.48 2.75 -9.12
CA PRO A 7 -9.91 3.15 -7.84
C PRO A 7 -11.03 3.48 -6.84
N PHE A 8 -10.83 3.13 -5.57
CA PHE A 8 -11.78 3.52 -4.52
C PHE A 8 -11.75 5.03 -4.28
N VAL A 9 -10.56 5.62 -4.26
CA VAL A 9 -10.38 7.08 -4.17
C VAL A 9 -10.30 7.64 -5.58
N SER A 10 -11.35 8.34 -6.01
CA SER A 10 -11.36 9.02 -7.30
C SER A 10 -10.38 10.20 -7.31
N THR A 11 -10.00 10.68 -8.51
CA THR A 11 -9.15 11.87 -8.66
C THR A 11 -9.71 13.10 -7.94
N LYS A 12 -11.05 13.28 -7.97
CA LYS A 12 -11.74 14.34 -7.21
C LYS A 12 -11.63 14.12 -5.70
N PHE A 13 -11.82 12.90 -5.23
CA PHE A 13 -11.72 12.60 -3.80
C PHE A 13 -10.27 12.77 -3.29
N SER A 14 -9.27 12.36 -4.07
CA SER A 14 -7.86 12.50 -3.72
C SER A 14 -7.44 13.94 -3.46
N LYS A 15 -8.02 14.92 -4.18
CA LYS A 15 -7.73 16.35 -3.99
C LYS A 15 -8.16 16.89 -2.62
N ILE A 16 -9.09 16.23 -1.93
CA ILE A 16 -9.64 16.69 -0.66
C ILE A 16 -9.30 15.77 0.52
N VAL A 17 -9.04 14.48 0.28
CA VAL A 17 -8.96 13.47 1.34
C VAL A 17 -7.85 13.77 2.36
N HIS A 18 -6.74 14.35 1.90
CA HIS A 18 -5.59 14.74 2.74
C HIS A 18 -5.62 16.19 3.23
N LYS A 19 -6.58 17.01 2.79
CA LYS A 19 -6.70 18.40 3.27
C LYS A 19 -7.31 18.45 4.66
N LYS A 20 -6.86 19.36 5.53
CA LYS A 20 -7.51 19.60 6.83
C LYS A 20 -8.92 20.20 6.59
N GLY A 21 -9.92 19.77 7.36
CA GLY A 21 -11.34 20.19 7.16
C GLY A 21 -12.08 19.35 6.11
N PHE A 22 -13.07 19.95 5.42
CA PHE A 22 -13.91 19.34 4.36
C PHE A 22 -14.59 18.03 4.78
N TYR A 23 -15.08 17.97 6.01
CA TYR A 23 -15.61 16.72 6.59
C TYR A 23 -16.84 16.21 5.83
N PHE A 24 -17.77 17.09 5.47
CA PHE A 24 -18.98 16.74 4.73
C PHE A 24 -18.65 16.20 3.35
N GLU A 25 -17.77 16.87 2.61
CA GLU A 25 -17.34 16.42 1.28
C GLU A 25 -16.61 15.09 1.37
N LYS A 26 -15.73 14.90 2.36
CA LYS A 26 -15.04 13.62 2.57
C LYS A 26 -16.03 12.48 2.83
N ILE A 27 -17.03 12.70 3.68
CA ILE A 27 -18.08 11.70 3.96
C ILE A 27 -18.88 11.42 2.70
N TRP A 28 -19.27 12.47 1.96
CA TRP A 28 -20.00 12.34 0.71
C TRP A 28 -19.23 11.52 -0.33
N PHE A 29 -17.96 11.84 -0.57
CA PHE A 29 -17.12 11.09 -1.50
C PHE A 29 -16.83 9.66 -1.03
N LEU A 30 -16.72 9.44 0.28
CA LEU A 30 -16.61 8.09 0.85
C LEU A 30 -17.85 7.26 0.52
N ILE A 31 -19.05 7.82 0.75
CA ILE A 31 -20.33 7.16 0.42
C ILE A 31 -20.39 6.83 -1.08
N LEU A 32 -20.08 7.80 -1.95
CA LEU A 32 -20.03 7.57 -3.40
C LEU A 32 -19.04 6.47 -3.79
N ALA A 33 -17.88 6.37 -3.12
CA ALA A 33 -16.91 5.32 -3.38
C ALA A 33 -17.43 3.92 -3.00
N TYR A 34 -18.20 3.81 -1.90
CA TYR A 34 -18.87 2.55 -1.53
C TYR A 34 -19.97 2.17 -2.52
N PHE A 35 -20.79 3.12 -2.97
CA PHE A 35 -21.75 2.86 -4.06
C PHE A 35 -21.04 2.37 -5.33
N GLY A 36 -19.85 2.91 -5.62
CA GLY A 36 -18.98 2.42 -6.68
C GLY A 36 -18.67 0.92 -6.53
N ARG A 37 -18.31 0.45 -5.32
CA ARG A 37 -18.03 -0.97 -5.06
C ARG A 37 -19.26 -1.86 -5.23
N ILE A 38 -20.44 -1.38 -4.84
CA ILE A 38 -21.70 -2.11 -5.04
C ILE A 38 -21.96 -2.31 -6.53
N ARG A 39 -21.76 -1.26 -7.35
CA ARG A 39 -21.88 -1.34 -8.81
C ARG A 39 -20.85 -2.30 -9.43
N ASP A 40 -19.64 -2.32 -8.88
CA ASP A 40 -18.59 -3.23 -9.34
C ASP A 40 -18.96 -4.69 -9.07
N LEU A 41 -19.60 -5.00 -7.93
CA LEU A 41 -20.10 -6.35 -7.62
C LEU A 41 -21.06 -6.91 -8.68
N TRP A 42 -21.94 -6.08 -9.26
CA TRP A 42 -22.84 -6.53 -10.33
C TRP A 42 -22.11 -6.90 -11.63
N ASN A 43 -20.93 -6.34 -11.85
CA ASN A 43 -20.17 -6.56 -13.08
C ASN A 43 -18.98 -7.50 -12.88
N ILE A 44 -18.64 -7.86 -11.64
CA ILE A 44 -17.41 -8.59 -11.31
C ILE A 44 -17.31 -9.95 -12.02
N ARG A 45 -18.45 -10.63 -12.22
CA ARG A 45 -18.54 -11.91 -12.94
C ARG A 45 -18.25 -11.82 -14.43
N LYS A 46 -18.29 -10.62 -15.01
CA LYS A 46 -17.97 -10.41 -16.42
C LYS A 46 -16.47 -10.47 -16.69
N TYR A 47 -15.63 -10.33 -15.66
CA TYR A 47 -14.18 -10.37 -15.79
C TYR A 47 -13.65 -11.77 -15.46
N ASP A 48 -12.62 -12.19 -16.19
CA ASP A 48 -11.97 -13.47 -15.96
C ASP A 48 -11.05 -13.46 -14.73
N ILE A 49 -10.47 -12.30 -14.43
CA ILE A 49 -9.59 -12.06 -13.29
C ILE A 49 -9.95 -10.71 -12.67
N VAL A 50 -10.01 -10.67 -11.35
CA VAL A 50 -10.15 -9.45 -10.56
C VAL A 50 -8.85 -9.23 -9.81
N TYR A 51 -8.18 -8.11 -10.10
CA TYR A 51 -6.97 -7.69 -9.43
C TYR A 51 -7.31 -6.71 -8.29
N ILE A 52 -6.87 -7.01 -7.07
CA ILE A 52 -7.08 -6.16 -5.90
C ILE A 52 -5.73 -5.69 -5.38
N HIS A 53 -5.49 -4.38 -5.39
CA HIS A 53 -4.31 -3.76 -4.79
C HIS A 53 -4.67 -3.20 -3.40
N LEU A 54 -3.91 -3.58 -2.37
CA LEU A 54 -4.08 -3.23 -0.94
C LEU A 54 -5.38 -3.74 -0.29
N TRP A 55 -6.54 -3.21 -0.67
CA TRP A 55 -7.86 -3.55 -0.15
C TRP A 55 -8.97 -3.17 -1.13
N VAL A 56 -10.15 -3.78 -1.00
CA VAL A 56 -11.32 -3.39 -1.79
C VAL A 56 -11.92 -2.11 -1.23
N THR A 57 -11.98 -2.00 0.10
CA THR A 57 -12.43 -0.78 0.79
C THR A 57 -11.54 -0.45 1.98
N PRO A 58 -11.18 0.83 2.20
CA PRO A 58 -10.24 1.24 3.24
C PRO A 58 -10.84 1.24 4.66
N ILE A 59 -12.17 1.22 4.79
CA ILE A 59 -12.88 1.38 6.06
C ILE A 59 -13.84 0.21 6.26
N GLY A 60 -14.00 -0.22 7.52
CA GLY A 60 -14.98 -1.22 7.94
C GLY A 60 -14.44 -2.65 7.98
N PRO A 61 -15.31 -3.64 8.24
CA PRO A 61 -14.92 -5.05 8.23
C PRO A 61 -14.61 -5.55 6.80
N PRO A 62 -14.03 -6.75 6.63
CA PRO A 62 -13.69 -7.33 5.32
C PRO A 62 -14.93 -7.81 4.52
N LEU A 63 -16.03 -7.06 4.56
CA LEU A 63 -17.29 -7.43 3.88
C LEU A 63 -17.13 -7.36 2.36
N PHE A 64 -16.59 -6.26 1.83
CA PHE A 64 -16.39 -6.13 0.39
C PHE A 64 -15.31 -7.07 -0.13
N GLU A 65 -14.25 -7.30 0.66
CA GLU A 65 -13.24 -8.31 0.37
C GLU A 65 -13.88 -9.70 0.25
N PHE A 66 -14.78 -10.05 1.19
CA PHE A 66 -15.55 -11.28 1.14
C PHE A 66 -16.41 -11.38 -0.12
N LEU A 67 -17.22 -10.35 -0.40
CA LEU A 67 -18.11 -10.36 -1.56
C LEU A 67 -17.33 -10.45 -2.88
N PHE A 68 -16.22 -9.72 -3.00
CA PHE A 68 -15.38 -9.76 -4.20
C PHE A 68 -14.78 -11.16 -4.41
N CYS A 69 -14.24 -11.78 -3.36
CA CYS A 69 -13.74 -13.16 -3.45
C CYS A 69 -14.85 -14.20 -3.72
N ALA A 70 -16.07 -13.97 -3.23
CA ALA A 70 -17.19 -14.89 -3.43
C ALA A 70 -17.81 -14.80 -4.84
N PHE A 71 -17.84 -13.61 -5.44
CA PHE A 71 -18.49 -13.40 -6.75
C PHE A 71 -17.54 -13.39 -7.94
N ALA A 72 -16.26 -13.08 -7.77
CA ALA A 72 -15.28 -13.12 -8.85
C ALA A 72 -15.00 -14.56 -9.31
N LYS A 73 -14.69 -14.73 -10.62
CA LYS A 73 -14.24 -16.03 -11.15
C LYS A 73 -12.85 -16.40 -10.59
N LYS A 74 -11.92 -15.44 -10.60
CA LYS A 74 -10.58 -15.54 -10.03
C LYS A 74 -10.16 -14.20 -9.44
N VAL A 75 -9.46 -14.23 -8.30
CA VAL A 75 -8.89 -13.06 -7.63
C VAL A 75 -7.37 -13.19 -7.57
N ILE A 76 -6.68 -12.16 -8.04
CA ILE A 76 -5.27 -11.93 -7.74
C ILE A 76 -5.21 -10.79 -6.73
N TYR A 77 -4.57 -11.05 -5.59
CA TYR A 77 -4.36 -10.04 -4.57
C TYR A 77 -2.93 -9.54 -4.62
N ASP A 78 -2.74 -8.24 -4.75
CA ASP A 78 -1.45 -7.57 -4.72
C ASP A 78 -1.33 -6.79 -3.41
N ILE A 79 -0.42 -7.26 -2.58
CA ILE A 79 -0.10 -6.61 -1.31
C ILE A 79 1.26 -5.94 -1.41
N ASP A 80 1.22 -4.64 -1.20
CA ASP A 80 2.40 -3.83 -0.94
C ASP A 80 2.44 -3.43 0.53
N ASP A 81 3.64 -3.16 1.03
CA ASP A 81 3.92 -2.75 2.42
C ASP A 81 3.62 -3.83 3.50
N LEU A 82 4.24 -3.66 4.67
CA LEU A 82 3.84 -4.33 5.92
C LEU A 82 2.52 -3.71 6.46
N ILE A 83 1.52 -3.47 5.60
CA ILE A 83 0.21 -2.91 5.97
C ILE A 83 -0.49 -3.77 7.03
N PHE A 84 -0.22 -5.07 7.04
CA PHE A 84 -0.68 -5.99 8.08
C PHE A 84 0.06 -5.80 9.41
N LEU A 85 1.15 -5.05 9.50
CA LEU A 85 1.83 -4.76 10.76
C LEU A 85 1.32 -3.49 11.45
N LYS A 86 0.62 -2.59 10.74
CA LYS A 86 0.06 -1.31 11.26
C LYS A 86 -1.09 -1.50 12.27
N GLY A 87 -0.83 -2.25 13.33
CA GLY A 87 -1.53 -2.18 14.61
C GLY A 87 -0.56 -1.56 15.61
N THR A 88 -0.60 -0.24 15.76
CA THR A 88 0.13 0.46 16.82
C THR A 88 -0.40 0.00 18.18
N LYS A 89 0.53 -0.32 19.10
CA LYS A 89 0.31 -0.75 20.50
C LYS A 89 -0.30 0.34 21.40
N SER A 90 -1.23 1.15 20.91
CA SER A 90 -1.92 2.14 21.75
C SER A 90 -3.33 1.64 22.08
N ALA A 91 -3.57 1.40 23.37
CA ALA A 91 -4.86 0.93 23.91
C ALA A 91 -6.03 1.86 23.56
N ALA A 92 -5.75 3.13 23.27
CA ALA A 92 -6.75 4.15 22.91
C ALA A 92 -7.38 3.98 21.52
N ASN A 93 -6.80 3.14 20.63
CA ASN A 93 -7.21 3.04 19.21
C ASN A 93 -7.80 1.69 18.80
N ARG A 94 -8.42 0.94 19.72
CA ARG A 94 -8.96 -0.41 19.44
C ARG A 94 -10.03 -0.42 18.34
N ILE A 95 -10.89 0.60 18.31
CA ILE A 95 -11.96 0.76 17.29
C ILE A 95 -11.35 1.12 15.93
N VAL A 96 -10.37 2.01 15.89
CA VAL A 96 -9.67 2.39 14.65
C VAL A 96 -8.87 1.20 14.08
N ASN A 97 -8.25 0.39 14.94
CA ASN A 97 -7.57 -0.85 14.56
C ASN A 97 -8.53 -1.96 14.12
N PHE A 98 -9.81 -1.93 14.53
CA PHE A 98 -10.84 -2.84 14.06
C PHE A 98 -11.35 -2.46 12.67
N ILE A 99 -11.50 -1.15 12.43
CA ILE A 99 -12.03 -0.55 11.19
C ILE A 99 -10.96 -0.44 10.09
N LYS A 100 -9.69 -0.26 10.44
CA LYS A 100 -8.53 -0.21 9.51
C LYS A 100 -7.62 -1.44 9.63
N GLY A 101 -8.17 -2.54 10.15
CA GLY A 101 -7.39 -3.64 10.71
C GLY A 101 -6.77 -4.61 9.70
N ARG A 102 -5.75 -5.33 10.20
CA ARG A 102 -5.06 -6.48 9.58
C ARG A 102 -5.99 -7.53 8.95
N ARG A 103 -7.28 -7.54 9.34
CA ARG A 103 -8.29 -8.50 8.91
C ARG A 103 -8.52 -8.49 7.40
N LYS A 104 -8.54 -7.31 6.77
CA LYS A 104 -8.77 -7.19 5.32
C LYS A 104 -7.63 -7.81 4.51
N PRO A 105 -6.35 -7.40 4.70
CA PRO A 105 -5.24 -8.07 4.04
C PRO A 105 -5.18 -9.57 4.33
N VAL A 106 -5.34 -10.00 5.59
CA VAL A 106 -5.30 -11.43 5.94
C VAL A 106 -6.44 -12.22 5.29
N TYR A 107 -7.63 -11.63 5.17
CA TYR A 107 -8.74 -12.26 4.46
C TYR A 107 -8.41 -12.44 2.98
N LEU A 108 -7.93 -11.39 2.32
CA LEU A 108 -7.57 -11.43 0.90
C LEU A 108 -6.42 -12.42 0.64
N MET A 109 -5.37 -12.42 1.47
CA MET A 109 -4.29 -13.42 1.39
C MET A 109 -4.86 -14.84 1.38
N LYS A 110 -5.74 -15.17 2.34
CA LYS A 110 -6.33 -16.50 2.49
C LYS A 110 -7.27 -16.92 1.36
N LYS A 111 -7.93 -15.97 0.70
CA LYS A 111 -9.04 -16.25 -0.23
C LYS A 111 -8.73 -15.96 -1.69
N ALA A 112 -7.68 -15.21 -1.99
CA ALA A 112 -7.23 -14.99 -3.36
C ALA A 112 -6.73 -16.29 -4.00
N ASN A 113 -6.88 -16.40 -5.32
CA ASN A 113 -6.36 -17.53 -6.08
C ASN A 113 -4.84 -17.48 -6.22
N HIS A 114 -4.27 -16.27 -6.18
CA HIS A 114 -2.84 -16.00 -6.20
C HIS A 114 -2.55 -14.68 -5.47
N VAL A 115 -1.38 -14.58 -4.83
CA VAL A 115 -0.95 -13.36 -4.14
C VAL A 115 0.37 -12.85 -4.73
N ILE A 116 0.41 -11.59 -5.13
CA ILE A 116 1.63 -10.89 -5.50
C ILE A 116 2.20 -10.20 -4.27
N THR A 117 3.51 -10.32 -4.07
CA THR A 117 4.27 -9.72 -2.98
C THR A 117 5.45 -8.93 -3.58
N CYS A 118 6.14 -8.12 -2.78
CA CYS A 118 7.22 -7.25 -3.24
C CYS A 118 8.57 -7.44 -2.51
N THR A 119 8.63 -8.35 -1.54
CA THR A 119 9.88 -8.69 -0.82
C THR A 119 9.87 -10.15 -0.36
N PRO A 120 11.05 -10.78 -0.20
CA PRO A 120 11.15 -12.15 0.33
C PRO A 120 10.54 -12.31 1.73
N TYR A 121 10.67 -11.27 2.58
CA TYR A 121 10.07 -11.28 3.92
C TYR A 121 8.53 -11.30 3.86
N LEU A 122 7.94 -10.46 3.02
CA LEU A 122 6.49 -10.41 2.82
C LEU A 122 5.99 -11.72 2.22
N ASP A 123 6.71 -12.28 1.25
CA ASP A 123 6.40 -13.56 0.63
C ASP A 123 6.36 -14.71 1.65
N ALA A 124 7.41 -14.83 2.49
CA ALA A 124 7.46 -15.82 3.56
C ALA A 124 6.29 -15.66 4.55
N PHE A 125 5.90 -14.42 4.87
CA PHE A 125 4.75 -14.15 5.73
C PHE A 125 3.43 -14.59 5.08
N VAL A 126 3.22 -14.25 3.80
CA VAL A 126 2.00 -14.55 3.03
C VAL A 126 1.86 -16.05 2.79
N LYS A 127 2.96 -16.77 2.58
CA LYS A 127 2.98 -18.24 2.42
C LYS A 127 2.37 -18.99 3.59
N ARG A 128 2.26 -18.38 4.77
CA ARG A 128 1.53 -18.96 5.93
C ARG A 128 0.00 -18.97 5.72
N TYR A 129 -0.50 -18.23 4.74
CA TYR A 129 -1.92 -18.12 4.40
C TYR A 129 -2.25 -18.62 2.99
N ASN A 130 -1.32 -18.51 2.05
CA ASN A 130 -1.52 -18.92 0.66
C ASN A 130 -0.19 -19.35 0.04
N GLN A 131 -0.12 -20.59 -0.45
CA GLN A 131 1.09 -21.14 -1.07
C GLN A 131 1.32 -20.63 -2.50
N LYS A 132 0.28 -20.06 -3.13
CA LYS A 132 0.35 -19.53 -4.50
C LYS A 132 0.73 -18.06 -4.44
N THR A 133 2.04 -17.81 -4.46
CA THR A 133 2.60 -16.46 -4.42
C THR A 133 3.61 -16.22 -5.54
N THR A 134 3.78 -14.96 -5.91
CA THR A 134 4.87 -14.49 -6.78
C THR A 134 5.42 -13.19 -6.23
N ASP A 135 6.73 -13.14 -6.02
CA ASP A 135 7.44 -11.90 -5.69
C ASP A 135 7.68 -11.12 -6.97
N ILE A 136 7.08 -9.93 -7.04
CA ILE A 136 7.33 -8.90 -8.05
C ILE A 136 7.84 -7.68 -7.29
N SER A 137 9.16 -7.58 -7.15
CA SER A 137 9.81 -6.52 -6.39
C SER A 137 9.55 -5.14 -7.01
N SER A 138 9.52 -4.11 -6.17
CA SER A 138 9.33 -2.73 -6.61
C SER A 138 10.44 -2.31 -7.59
N THR A 139 10.06 -1.72 -8.72
CA THR A 139 10.97 -1.27 -9.76
C THR A 139 10.96 0.25 -9.89
N VAL A 140 12.02 0.80 -10.49
CA VAL A 140 12.08 2.21 -10.92
C VAL A 140 12.04 2.28 -12.44
N ASN A 141 11.54 3.39 -12.98
CA ASN A 141 11.59 3.62 -14.42
C ASN A 141 13.01 4.02 -14.83
N THR A 142 13.69 3.21 -15.64
CA THR A 142 15.07 3.48 -16.07
C THR A 142 15.20 4.62 -17.07
N ASP A 143 14.10 5.04 -17.69
CA ASP A 143 14.08 6.23 -18.55
C ASP A 143 14.13 7.52 -17.72
N ASP A 144 13.55 7.51 -16.51
CA ASP A 144 13.53 8.64 -15.58
C ASP A 144 14.75 8.63 -14.63
N TYR A 145 15.19 7.43 -14.22
CA TYR A 145 16.27 7.22 -13.24
C TYR A 145 17.53 6.69 -13.93
N VAL A 146 18.27 7.60 -14.55
CA VAL A 146 19.55 7.29 -15.22
C VAL A 146 20.72 7.54 -14.27
N PRO A 147 21.67 6.59 -14.12
CA PRO A 147 22.87 6.80 -13.33
C PRO A 147 23.68 8.00 -13.83
N LYS A 148 24.01 8.92 -12.94
CA LYS A 148 24.96 9.99 -13.24
C LYS A 148 26.37 9.45 -13.05
N ASN A 149 27.19 9.43 -14.09
CA ASN A 149 28.55 8.87 -14.02
C ASN A 149 29.65 9.95 -13.91
N ASN A 150 29.29 11.22 -14.01
CA ASN A 150 30.21 12.37 -13.98
C ASN A 150 30.08 13.17 -12.67
N TYR A 151 30.26 12.48 -11.54
CA TYR A 151 30.40 13.16 -10.26
C TYR A 151 31.76 13.85 -10.19
N ASP A 152 31.76 15.16 -10.05
CA ASP A 152 32.98 15.90 -9.73
C ASP A 152 33.23 15.79 -8.23
N PHE A 153 34.02 14.79 -7.84
CA PHE A 153 34.49 14.63 -6.47
C PHE A 153 35.73 15.48 -6.16
N ALA A 154 36.17 16.37 -7.06
CA ALA A 154 37.41 17.13 -6.90
C ALA A 154 37.45 18.02 -5.63
N GLY A 155 36.29 18.30 -5.03
CA GLY A 155 36.19 19.01 -3.74
C GLY A 155 36.38 18.14 -2.49
N GLY A 156 36.53 16.82 -2.60
CA GLY A 156 36.74 15.89 -1.47
C GLY A 156 35.58 15.74 -0.48
N GLN A 157 34.51 16.56 -0.61
CA GLN A 157 33.39 16.56 0.31
C GLN A 157 32.40 15.43 0.01
N MET A 158 32.23 14.51 0.95
CA MET A 158 31.19 13.48 0.89
C MET A 158 29.81 14.09 1.18
N ILE A 159 28.84 13.87 0.29
CA ILE A 159 27.44 14.30 0.46
C ILE A 159 26.57 13.07 0.67
N ILE A 160 25.90 13.00 1.81
CA ILE A 160 24.92 11.95 2.12
C ILE A 160 23.53 12.57 2.08
N GLY A 161 22.69 12.08 1.16
CA GLY A 161 21.29 12.47 1.03
C GLY A 161 20.36 11.41 1.62
N TRP A 162 19.25 11.84 2.21
CA TRP A 162 18.15 10.96 2.60
C TRP A 162 16.86 11.40 1.91
N SER A 163 16.11 10.43 1.38
CA SER A 163 14.79 10.66 0.80
C SER A 163 13.75 9.83 1.55
N GLY A 164 12.68 10.49 1.99
CA GLY A 164 11.57 9.85 2.71
C GLY A 164 10.55 10.87 3.21
N SER A 165 9.55 10.40 3.94
CA SER A 165 8.47 11.25 4.47
C SER A 165 8.83 11.86 5.83
N HIS A 166 8.22 13.01 6.18
CA HIS A 166 8.36 13.58 7.53
C HIS A 166 8.03 12.57 8.66
N SER A 167 7.09 11.64 8.43
CA SER A 167 6.73 10.61 9.42
C SER A 167 7.81 9.53 9.63
N THR A 168 8.75 9.38 8.70
CA THR A 168 9.84 8.39 8.74
C THR A 168 11.20 9.00 9.08
N SER A 169 11.32 10.33 9.14
CA SER A 169 12.58 11.02 9.49
C SER A 169 13.14 10.58 10.85
N LYS A 170 12.29 10.19 11.81
CA LYS A 170 12.69 9.63 13.10
C LYS A 170 13.69 8.47 13.00
N TYR A 171 13.66 7.69 11.93
CA TYR A 171 14.60 6.59 11.71
C TYR A 171 15.97 7.07 11.27
N VAL A 172 16.06 8.22 10.60
CA VAL A 172 17.34 8.87 10.25
C VAL A 172 18.04 9.36 11.50
N TYR A 173 17.30 9.90 12.47
CA TYR A 173 17.87 10.37 13.73
C TYR A 173 18.50 9.25 14.57
N LEU A 174 18.15 7.97 14.32
CA LEU A 174 18.84 6.83 14.95
C LEU A 174 20.31 6.73 14.52
N LEU A 175 20.65 7.30 13.36
CA LEU A 175 22.02 7.32 12.80
C LEU A 175 22.73 8.65 13.08
N LYS A 176 22.17 9.52 13.94
CA LYS A 176 22.73 10.84 14.23
C LYS A 176 24.20 10.75 14.65
N ASP A 177 24.51 9.87 15.60
CA ASP A 177 25.88 9.75 16.14
C ASP A 177 26.85 9.20 15.09
N VAL A 178 26.39 8.28 14.23
CA VAL A 178 27.15 7.77 13.08
C VAL A 178 27.49 8.91 12.12
N PHE A 179 26.53 9.79 11.80
CA PHE A 179 26.78 10.95 10.94
C PHE A 179 27.72 11.97 11.59
N TRP A 180 27.66 12.14 12.91
CA TRP A 180 28.61 12.99 13.65
C TRP A 180 30.03 12.43 13.59
N GLU A 181 30.20 11.13 13.81
CA GLU A 181 31.49 10.46 13.73
C GLU A 181 32.08 10.55 12.31
N LEU A 182 31.25 10.32 11.29
CA LEU A 182 31.67 10.48 9.89
C LEU A 182 32.11 11.92 9.58
N LYS A 183 31.41 12.93 10.12
CA LYS A 183 31.77 14.34 9.93
C LYS A 183 33.10 14.72 10.60
N ILE A 184 33.44 14.07 11.71
CA ILE A 184 34.70 14.34 12.43
C ILE A 184 35.88 13.65 11.75
N ARG A 185 35.66 12.45 11.17
CA ARG A 185 36.72 11.60 10.61
C ARG A 185 37.00 11.80 9.13
N GLY A 186 36.02 12.29 8.37
CA GLY A 186 36.18 12.67 6.95
C GLY A 186 36.51 14.15 6.81
#